data_AF-A0A0F6WR75-F1
#
_entry.id   AF-A0A0F6WR75-F1
#
_cell.length_a   1.000
_cell.length_b   1.000
_cell.length_c   1.000
_cell.angle_alpha   90.00
_cell.angle_beta   90.00
_cell.angle_gamma   90.00
#
_symmetry.space_group_name_H-M   'P 1'
#
loop_
_entity.id
_entity.type
_entity.pdbx_description
1 polymer ?
#
loop_
_entity_poly.entity_id
_entity_poly.type
_entity_poly.pdbx_seq_one_letter_code
_entity_poly.pdbx_strand_id
1 'polypeptide(L)'
;MHSETTKKNPTTAAQLDAQIEELMEFAQFVGECFDSIALDEVGHQRDRLTKEEDRQVMSLLFFIPRITRLIGEATKRRAEL
;
A
#
# COMPACT_ATOMS: atom_id res chain seq x y z
N MET A 1 -18.05 -6.84 -39.24
CA MET A 1 -16.93 -7.17 -38.33
C MET A 1 -17.32 -6.67 -36.95
N HIS A 2 -17.47 -7.58 -35.99
CA HIS A 2 -18.12 -7.33 -34.72
C HIS A 2 -17.28 -6.43 -33.81
N SER A 3 -17.89 -5.36 -33.31
CA SER A 3 -17.38 -4.60 -32.17
C SER A 3 -17.45 -5.51 -30.94
N GLU A 4 -16.30 -6.03 -30.51
CA GLU A 4 -16.15 -6.60 -29.17
C GLU A 4 -16.19 -5.45 -28.16
N THR A 5 -17.39 -5.12 -27.71
CA THR A 5 -17.57 -4.40 -26.45
C THR A 5 -17.01 -5.29 -25.35
N THR A 6 -15.78 -5.03 -24.92
CA THR A 6 -15.20 -5.59 -23.69
C THR A 6 -16.07 -5.08 -22.54
N LYS A 7 -17.12 -5.83 -22.20
CA LYS A 7 -17.88 -5.61 -20.98
C LYS A 7 -16.89 -5.78 -19.83
N LYS A 8 -16.43 -4.67 -19.25
CA LYS A 8 -15.77 -4.69 -17.94
C LYS A 8 -16.78 -5.34 -17.00
N ASN A 9 -16.53 -6.59 -16.60
CA ASN A 9 -17.34 -7.24 -15.58
C ASN A 9 -17.35 -6.32 -14.36
N PRO A 10 -18.52 -6.03 -13.78
CA PRO A 10 -18.58 -5.22 -12.57
C PRO A 10 -17.74 -5.91 -11.50
N THR A 11 -16.78 -5.18 -10.94
CA THR A 11 -15.98 -5.69 -9.81
C THR A 11 -16.93 -6.00 -8.66
N THR A 12 -16.90 -7.22 -8.15
CA THR A 12 -17.80 -7.62 -7.06
C THR A 12 -17.31 -7.08 -5.72
N ALA A 13 -18.21 -7.02 -4.74
CA ALA A 13 -17.88 -6.70 -3.35
C ALA A 13 -16.73 -7.58 -2.83
N ALA A 14 -16.82 -8.90 -3.06
CA ALA A 14 -15.78 -9.85 -2.66
C ALA A 14 -14.42 -9.59 -3.32
N GLN A 15 -14.38 -9.14 -4.58
CA GLN A 15 -13.13 -8.80 -5.26
C GLN A 15 -12.50 -7.52 -4.69
N LEU A 16 -13.31 -6.54 -4.28
CA LEU A 16 -12.79 -5.34 -3.62
C LEU A 16 -12.32 -5.64 -2.19
N ASP A 17 -13.03 -6.50 -1.46
CA ASP A 17 -12.62 -6.93 -0.12
C ASP A 17 -11.24 -7.61 -0.16
N ALA A 18 -11.01 -8.52 -1.12
CA ALA A 18 -9.70 -9.14 -1.34
C ALA A 18 -8.60 -8.12 -1.71
N GLN A 19 -8.91 -7.13 -2.56
CA GLN A 19 -7.95 -6.07 -2.90
C GLN A 19 -7.58 -5.19 -1.71
N ILE A 20 -8.54 -4.88 -0.84
CA ILE A 20 -8.28 -4.11 0.38
C ILE A 20 -7.38 -4.93 1.31
N GLU A 21 -7.66 -6.23 1.48
CA GLU A 21 -6.84 -7.13 2.28
C GLU A 21 -5.38 -7.18 1.78
N GLU A 22 -5.17 -7.41 0.48
CA GLU A 22 -3.83 -7.40 -0.13
C GLU A 22 -3.09 -6.07 0.09
N LEU A 23 -3.80 -4.93 -0.05
CA LEU A 23 -3.20 -3.61 0.18
C LEU A 23 -2.87 -3.36 1.65
N MET A 24 -3.68 -3.88 2.57
CA MET A 24 -3.45 -3.80 4.01
C MET A 24 -2.25 -4.65 4.43
N GLU A 25 -2.12 -5.87 3.92
CA GLU A 25 -0.93 -6.72 4.13
C GLU A 25 0.33 -6.03 3.60
N PHE A 26 0.26 -5.44 2.41
CA PHE A 26 1.40 -4.72 1.85
C PHE A 26 1.74 -3.45 2.65
N ALA A 27 0.73 -2.72 3.15
CA ALA A 27 0.95 -1.56 4.02
C ALA A 27 1.66 -1.97 5.31
N GLN A 28 1.26 -3.10 5.91
CA GLN A 28 1.92 -3.64 7.09
C GLN A 28 3.39 -3.99 6.81
N PHE A 29 3.65 -4.70 5.71
CA PHE A 29 5.02 -5.06 5.31
C PHE A 29 5.92 -3.82 5.11
N VAL A 30 5.39 -2.78 4.46
CA VAL A 30 6.12 -1.50 4.28
C VAL A 30 6.41 -0.83 5.63
N GLY A 31 5.44 -0.88 6.56
CA GLY A 31 5.63 -0.40 7.93
C GLY A 31 6.74 -1.15 8.67
N GLU A 32 6.71 -2.47 8.65
CA GLU A 32 7.75 -3.32 9.27
C GLU A 32 9.14 -3.03 8.69
N CYS A 33 9.22 -2.86 7.36
CA CYS A 33 10.46 -2.47 6.69
C CYS A 33 10.95 -1.09 7.16
N PHE A 34 10.06 -0.10 7.23
CA PHE A 34 10.40 1.24 7.71
C PHE A 34 10.90 1.18 9.15
N ASP A 35 10.16 0.49 10.03
CA ASP A 35 10.50 0.36 11.45
C ASP A 35 11.87 -0.30 11.63
N SER A 36 12.16 -1.36 10.87
CA SER A 36 13.44 -2.07 10.93
C SER A 36 14.67 -1.23 10.56
N ILE A 37 14.47 -0.16 9.78
CA ILE A 37 15.56 0.71 9.31
C ILE A 37 15.60 2.00 10.14
N ALA A 38 14.45 2.64 10.30
CA ALA A 38 14.33 3.98 10.85
C ALA A 38 14.24 4.01 12.38
N LEU A 39 13.82 2.92 13.03
CA LEU A 39 13.62 2.87 14.47
C LEU A 39 14.69 2.03 15.18
N ASP A 40 14.93 2.34 16.45
CA ASP A 40 15.75 1.55 17.36
C ASP A 40 14.93 0.46 18.06
N GLU A 41 15.57 -0.33 18.93
CA GLU A 41 14.94 -1.44 19.64
C GLU A 41 13.79 -1.02 20.57
N VAL A 42 13.67 0.27 20.90
CA VAL A 42 12.61 0.82 21.75
C VAL A 42 11.59 1.64 20.96
N GLY A 43 11.70 1.69 19.63
CA GLY A 43 10.77 2.35 18.73
C GLY A 43 11.02 3.86 18.54
N HIS A 44 12.17 4.39 18.95
CA HIS A 44 12.56 5.76 18.65
C HIS A 44 13.27 5.85 17.31
N GLN A 45 13.16 7.01 16.66
CA GLN A 45 13.92 7.25 15.44
C GLN A 45 15.42 7.16 15.70
N ARG A 46 16.14 6.37 14.90
CA ARG A 46 17.59 6.23 15.00
C ARG A 46 18.27 7.57 14.70
N ASP A 47 19.19 7.97 15.59
CA ASP A 47 19.97 9.21 15.47
C ASP A 47 20.86 9.26 14.23
N ARG A 48 21.30 8.09 13.73
CA ARG A 48 22.17 7.98 12.56
C ARG A 48 21.78 6.79 11.68
N LEU A 49 21.45 7.11 10.44
CA LEU A 49 21.33 6.16 9.33
C LEU A 49 22.57 6.23 8.46
N THR A 50 22.96 5.11 7.87
CA THR A 50 23.89 5.09 6.74
C THR A 50 23.24 5.71 5.51
N LYS A 51 24.04 6.09 4.51
CA LYS A 51 23.51 6.64 3.24
C LYS A 51 22.57 5.68 2.50
N GLU A 52 22.82 4.37 2.62
CA GLU A 52 22.00 3.35 1.98
C GLU A 52 20.68 3.16 2.72
N GLU A 53 20.70 3.10 4.06
CA GLU A 53 19.49 3.06 4.88
C GLU A 53 18.62 4.30 4.65
N ASP A 54 19.21 5.50 4.57
CA ASP A 54 18.49 6.74 4.27
C ASP A 54 17.80 6.67 2.90
N ARG A 55 18.50 6.18 1.87
CA ARG A 55 17.93 5.95 0.54
C ARG A 55 16.77 4.94 0.57
N GLN A 56 16.87 3.88 1.36
CA GLN A 56 15.82 2.87 1.52
C GLN A 56 14.60 3.46 2.22
N VAL A 57 14.78 4.19 3.33
CA VAL A 57 13.70 4.91 4.02
C VAL A 57 13.00 5.89 3.07
N MET A 58 13.75 6.68 2.31
CA MET A 58 13.16 7.60 1.33
C MET A 58 12.37 6.86 0.25
N SER A 59 12.83 5.68 -0.17
CA SER A 59 12.09 4.85 -1.13
C SER A 59 10.79 4.32 -0.52
N LEU A 60 10.80 3.88 0.74
CA LEU A 60 9.59 3.43 1.46
C LEU A 60 8.58 4.58 1.63
N LEU A 61 9.04 5.76 2.04
CA LEU A 61 8.22 6.96 2.18
C LEU A 61 7.54 7.37 0.86
N PHE A 62 8.13 7.06 -0.28
CA PHE A 62 7.49 7.29 -1.59
C PHE A 62 6.29 6.38 -1.84
N PHE A 63 6.32 5.13 -1.35
CA PHE A 63 5.23 4.17 -1.57
C PHE A 63 4.05 4.36 -0.62
N ILE A 64 4.29 4.81 0.62
CA ILE A 64 3.24 4.98 1.63
C ILE A 64 2.03 5.78 1.10
N PRO A 65 2.18 7.00 0.53
CA PRO A 65 1.04 7.77 0.02
C PRO A 65 0.27 7.06 -1.09
N ARG A 66 0.97 6.29 -1.93
CA ARG A 66 0.34 5.53 -3.01
C ARG A 66 -0.52 4.40 -2.46
N ILE A 67 -0.03 3.65 -1.48
CA ILE A 67 -0.75 2.56 -0.83
C ILE A 67 -1.99 3.11 -0.10
N THR A 68 -1.81 4.17 0.70
CA THR A 68 -2.93 4.84 1.40
C THR A 68 -4.03 5.29 0.44
N ARG A 69 -3.66 5.89 -0.70
CA ARG A 69 -4.64 6.30 -1.72
C ARG A 69 -5.39 5.10 -2.31
N LEU A 70 -4.68 4.03 -2.64
CA LEU A 70 -5.31 2.84 -3.23
C LEU A 70 -6.29 2.17 -2.26
N ILE A 71 -5.94 2.08 -0.98
CA ILE A 71 -6.85 1.58 0.07
C ILE A 71 -8.10 2.47 0.14
N GLY A 72 -7.92 3.79 0.21
CA GLY A 72 -9.05 4.73 0.25
C GLY A 72 -9.97 4.63 -0.97
N GLU A 73 -9.41 4.47 -2.17
CA GLU A 73 -10.17 4.28 -3.40
C GLU A 73 -10.94 2.95 -3.41
N ALA A 74 -10.31 1.85 -2.99
CA ALA A 74 -10.94 0.54 -2.92
C ALA A 74 -12.07 0.52 -1.89
N THR A 75 -11.86 1.07 -0.70
CA THR A 75 -12.86 1.20 0.35
C THR A 75 -14.05 2.06 -0.09
N LYS A 76 -13.80 3.18 -0.77
CA LYS A 76 -14.87 4.02 -1.30
C LYS A 76 -15.72 3.26 -2.33
N ARG A 77 -15.07 2.59 -3.30
CA ARG A 77 -15.77 1.77 -4.29
C ARG A 77 -16.59 0.65 -3.64
N ARG A 78 -16.09 0.09 -2.54
CA ARG A 78 -16.78 -0.96 -1.79
C ARG A 78 -18.05 -0.48 -1.09
N ALA A 79 -18.05 0.76 -0.60
CA ALA A 79 -19.21 1.41 0.03
C ALA A 79 -20.31 1.83 -0.98
N GLU A 80 -19.96 1.90 -2.26
CA GLU A 80 -20.87 2.26 -3.36
C GLU A 80 -21.55 1.04 -4.02
N LEU A 81 -21.21 -0.19 -3.58
CA LEU A 81 -21.84 -1.46 -4.00
C LEU A 81 -22.95 -1.89 -3.04
#